data_AF-A0A356HZT1-F1
#
_entry.id   AF-A0A356HZT1-F1
#
_cell.length_a   1.000
_cell.length_b   1.000
_cell.length_c   1.000
_cell.angle_alpha   90.00
_cell.angle_beta   90.00
_cell.angle_gamma   90.00
#
_symmetry.space_group_name_H-M   'P 1'
#
loop_
_entity.id
_entity.type
_entity.pdbx_description
1 polymer ?
#
loop_
_entity_poly.entity_id
_entity_poly.type
_entity_poly.pdbx_seq_one_letter_code
_entity_poly.pdbx_strand_id
1 'polypeptide(L)' 'PNEYRKDLKIVIVVKINRSGGLIEKWLEEPSGNTAFDKSLVRAIEKSVPFPPPPDGVAERFSSEGVGFRFCSGGCEGE' A
#
# COMPACT_ATOMS: atom_id res chain seq x y z
N PRO A 1 -21.28 -11.65 17.62
CA PRO A 1 -20.43 -10.43 17.58
C PRO A 1 -19.04 -10.78 17.05
N ASN A 2 -18.89 -10.85 15.73
CA ASN A 2 -17.65 -10.53 15.00
C ASN A 2 -17.95 -10.62 13.50
N GLU A 3 -18.47 -9.56 12.91
CA GLU A 3 -18.59 -9.48 11.46
C GLU A 3 -17.20 -9.16 10.91
N TYR A 4 -16.43 -10.22 10.59
CA TYR A 4 -15.30 -10.10 9.68
C TYR A 4 -15.87 -9.55 8.37
N ARG A 5 -15.82 -8.21 8.20
CA ARG A 5 -16.23 -7.57 6.94
C ARG A 5 -15.35 -8.16 5.84
N LYS A 6 -15.96 -8.94 4.95
CA LYS A 6 -15.26 -9.61 3.84
C LYS A 6 -14.87 -8.64 2.74
N ASP A 7 -15.24 -7.38 2.88
CA ASP A 7 -15.18 -6.36 1.83
C ASP A 7 -14.28 -5.18 2.23
N LEU A 8 -13.32 -5.39 3.13
CA LEU A 8 -12.36 -4.34 3.50
C LEU A 8 -11.44 -4.07 2.31
N LYS A 9 -11.55 -2.87 1.76
CA LYS A 9 -10.69 -2.35 0.71
C LYS A 9 -9.89 -1.17 1.28
N ILE A 10 -8.59 -1.17 1.06
CA ILE A 10 -7.70 -0.09 1.46
C ILE A 10 -6.76 0.23 0.30
N VAL A 11 -6.52 1.52 0.08
CA VAL A 11 -5.56 1.99 -0.91
C VAL A 11 -4.48 2.77 -0.18
N ILE A 12 -3.25 2.29 -0.28
CA ILE A 12 -2.06 2.98 0.23
C ILE A 12 -1.20 3.38 -0.95
N VAL A 13 -0.79 4.65 -1.01
CA VAL A 13 0.20 5.10 -1.96
C VAL A 13 1.53 5.26 -1.25
N VAL A 14 2.57 4.75 -1.89
CA VAL A 14 3.94 4.86 -1.40
C VAL A 14 4.83 5.44 -2.49
N LYS A 15 5.71 6.36 -2.10
CA LYS A 15 6.79 6.86 -2.96
C LYS A 15 8.07 6.15 -2.59
N ILE A 16 8.74 5.56 -3.58
CA ILE A 16 9.94 4.76 -3.38
C ILE A 16 11.06 5.35 -4.25
N ASN A 17 12.25 5.50 -3.67
CA ASN A 17 13.43 5.96 -4.38
C ASN A 17 14.05 4.85 -5.27
N ARG A 18 14.99 5.23 -6.14
CA ARG A 18 15.68 4.27 -7.03
C ARG A 18 16.41 3.14 -6.29
N SER A 19 16.78 3.36 -5.02
CA SER A 19 17.43 2.37 -4.17
C SER A 19 16.44 1.48 -3.39
N GLY A 20 15.12 1.64 -3.59
CA GLY A 20 14.10 0.91 -2.84
C GLY A 20 13.76 1.51 -1.47
N GLY A 21 14.29 2.68 -1.14
CA GLY A 21 13.97 3.40 0.09
C GLY A 21 12.60 4.05 0.01
N LEU A 22 11.78 3.89 1.06
CA LEU A 22 10.50 4.58 1.19
C LEU A 22 10.73 6.07 1.45
N ILE A 23 10.23 6.92 0.56
CA ILE A 23 10.27 8.39 0.68
C ILE A 23 9.07 8.87 1.47
N GLU A 24 7.85 8.47 1.04
CA GLU A 24 6.59 8.87 1.65
C GLU A 24 5.57 7.74 1.54
N LYS A 25 4.59 7.73 2.46
CA LYS A 25 3.41 6.85 2.40
C LYS A 25 2.18 7.59 2.90
N TRP A 26 1.03 7.36 2.28
CA TRP A 26 -0.25 7.84 2.78
C TRP A 26 -1.38 6.89 2.37
N LEU A 27 -2.44 6.88 3.18
CA LEU A 27 -3.67 6.15 2.86
C LEU A 27 -4.54 7.07 2.00
N GLU A 28 -4.80 6.68 0.76
CA GLU A 28 -5.78 7.36 -0.07
C GLU A 28 -7.19 7.00 0.36
N GLU A 29 -7.44 5.72 0.61
CA GLU A 29 -8.75 5.22 1.03
C GLU A 29 -8.57 4.27 2.22
N PRO A 30 -8.96 4.66 3.45
CA PRO A 30 -8.92 3.76 4.60
C PRO A 30 -10.05 2.74 4.53
N SER A 31 -9.81 1.54 5.05
CA SER A 31 -10.79 0.44 5.02
C SER A 31 -11.99 0.62 5.95
N GLY A 32 -11.98 1.65 6.79
CA GLY A 32 -12.93 1.80 7.89
C GLY A 32 -12.68 0.83 9.06
N ASN A 33 -11.58 0.07 9.03
CA ASN A 33 -11.16 -0.81 10.12
C ASN A 33 -9.74 -0.47 10.56
N THR A 34 -9.64 0.26 11.66
CA THR A 34 -8.37 0.72 12.24
C THR A 34 -7.36 -0.41 12.47
N ALA A 35 -7.79 -1.63 12.79
CA ALA A 35 -6.88 -2.76 12.97
C ALA A 35 -6.26 -3.22 11.63
N PHE A 36 -7.05 -3.20 10.56
CA PHE A 36 -6.61 -3.52 9.21
C PHE A 36 -5.68 -2.43 8.67
N ASP A 37 -6.07 -1.16 8.81
CA ASP A 37 -5.24 -0.02 8.38
C ASP A 37 -3.87 -0.02 9.09
N LYS A 38 -3.85 -0.23 10.42
CA LYS A 38 -2.60 -0.34 11.19
C LYS A 38 -1.73 -1.51 10.75
N SER A 39 -2.34 -2.64 10.44
CA SER A 39 -1.62 -3.82 9.95
C SER A 39 -0.95 -3.52 8.60
N LEU A 40 -1.64 -2.79 7.71
CA LEU A 40 -1.07 -2.40 6.43
C LEU A 40 0.08 -1.41 6.58
N VAL A 41 -0.08 -0.36 7.39
CA VAL A 41 0.99 0.61 7.64
C VAL A 41 2.25 -0.08 8.16
N ARG A 42 2.08 -1.05 9.07
CA ARG A 42 3.19 -1.85 9.62
C ARG A 42 3.80 -2.80 8.59
N ALA A 43 3.01 -3.36 7.68
CA ALA A 43 3.51 -4.19 6.59
C ALA A 43 4.40 -3.39 5.64
N ILE A 44 3.96 -2.17 5.26
CA ILE A 44 4.77 -1.26 4.43
C ILE A 44 6.09 -0.91 5.12
N GLU A 45 6.08 -0.64 6.42
CA GLU A 45 7.33 -0.35 7.18
C GLU A 45 8.28 -1.54 7.22
N LYS A 46 7.74 -2.75 7.39
CA LYS A 46 8.55 -3.98 7.40
C LYS A 46 9.11 -4.33 6.03
N SER A 47 8.49 -3.87 4.95
CA SER A 47 8.95 -4.09 3.58
C SER A 47 10.08 -3.14 3.17
N VAL A 48 10.46 -2.17 4.00
CA VAL A 48 11.60 -1.27 3.72
C VAL A 48 12.92 -1.97 4.09
N PRO A 49 13.93 -1.99 3.20
CA PRO A 49 13.94 -1.41 1.85
C PRO A 49 13.18 -2.30 0.85
N PHE A 50 12.36 -1.66 0.03
CA PHE A 50 11.67 -2.31 -1.08
C PHE A 50 12.69 -2.78 -2.13
N PRO A 51 12.33 -3.75 -3.00
CA PRO A 51 13.15 -4.05 -4.17
C PRO A 51 13.29 -2.78 -5.03
N PRO A 52 14.48 -2.55 -5.63
CA PRO A 52 14.69 -1.41 -6.50
C PRO A 52 13.71 -1.46 -7.68
N PRO A 53 13.03 -0.35 -7.99
CA PRO A 53 12.12 -0.29 -9.13
C PRO A 53 12.90 -0.47 -10.44
N PRO A 54 12.30 -1.12 -11.46
CA PRO A 54 12.97 -1.32 -12.75
C PRO A 54 13.30 0.01 -13.44
N ASP A 55 14.41 0.02 -14.16
CA ASP A 55 14.88 1.17 -14.94
C ASP A 55 13.82 1.58 -15.97
N GLY A 56 13.36 2.83 -15.88
CA GLY A 56 12.30 3.40 -16.72
C GLY A 56 11.03 3.82 -15.96
N VAL A 57 10.77 3.24 -14.78
CA VAL A 57 9.62 3.63 -13.93
C VAL A 57 10.05 4.16 -12.56
N ALA A 58 11.32 4.00 -12.20
CA ALA A 58 11.86 4.44 -10.91
C ALA A 58 11.58 5.92 -10.60
N GLU A 59 11.68 6.80 -11.61
CA GLU A 59 11.31 8.22 -11.45
C GLU A 59 9.83 8.42 -11.16
N ARG A 60 8.95 7.67 -11.82
CA ARG A 60 7.50 7.78 -11.60
C ARG A 60 7.14 7.28 -10.19
N PHE A 61 7.80 6.24 -9.72
CA PHE A 61 7.63 5.72 -8.35
C PHE A 61 8.10 6.71 -7.28
N SER A 62 9.11 7.53 -7.56
CA SER A 62 9.54 8.59 -6.64
C SER A 62 8.68 9.86 -6.72
N SER A 63 8.24 10.24 -7.92
CA SER A 63 7.54 11.51 -8.14
C SER A 63 6.03 11.38 -7.93
N GLU A 64 5.39 10.39 -8.54
CA GLU A 64 3.95 10.14 -8.45
C GLU A 64 3.60 9.14 -7.34
N GLY A 65 4.49 8.18 -7.08
CA GLY A 65 4.21 7.08 -6.15
C GLY A 65 3.49 5.92 -6.81
N VAL A 66 3.34 4.83 -6.07
CA VAL A 66 2.63 3.62 -6.49
C VAL A 66 1.51 3.32 -5.49
N GLY A 67 0.29 3.22 -6.01
CA GLY A 67 -0.89 2.82 -5.24
C GLY A 67 -1.00 1.30 -5.15
N PHE A 68 -1.02 0.78 -3.93
CA PHE A 68 -1.32 -0.61 -3.63
C PHE A 68 -2.72 -0.74 -3.06
N ARG A 69 -3.55 -1.52 -3.72
CA ARG A 69 -4.88 -1.87 -3.26
C ARG A 69 -4.85 -3.22 -2.55
N PHE A 70 -5.30 -3.26 -1.31
CA PHE A 70 -5.45 -4.50 -0.54
C PHE A 70 -6.94 -4.76 -0.26
N CYS A 71 -7.38 -5.97 -0.57
CA CYS A 71 -8.74 -6.44 -0.35
C CYS A 71 -8.69 -7.69 0.55
N SER A 72 -9.33 -7.67 1.73
CA SER A 72 -9.26 -8.82 2.66
C SER A 72 -10.01 -10.07 2.17
N GLY A 73 -11.00 -9.91 1.29
CA GLY A 73 -11.79 -11.00 0.69
C GLY A 73 -11.54 -11.26 -0.80
N GLY A 74 -10.54 -10.61 -1.40
CA GLY A 74 -10.32 -10.60 -2.85
C GLY A 74 -10.88 -9.33 -3.51
N CYS A 75 -10.18 -8.79 -4.51
CA CYS A 75 -10.70 -7.71 -5.34
C CYS A 75 -11.42 -8.37 -6.53
N GLU A 76 -12.71 -8.68 -6.39
CA GLU A 76 -13.51 -9.05 -7.56
C GLU A 76 -13.60 -7.82 -8.47
N GLY A 77 -13.20 -8.02 -9.73
CA GLY A 77 -12.99 -6.96 -10.71
C GLY A 77 -14.29 -6.34 -11.18
N GLU A 78 -14.23 -5.03 -11.40
CA GLU A 78 -15.14 -4.30 -12.29
C GLU A 78 -14.45 -4.17 -13.65
#